data_AF-A0AAW1Y9U9-F1
#
_entry.id   AF-A0AAW1Y9U9-F1
#
_cell.length_a   1.000
_cell.length_b   1.000
_cell.length_c   1.000
_cell.angle_alpha   90.00
_cell.angle_beta   90.00
_cell.angle_gamma   90.00
#
_symmetry.space_group_name_H-M   'P 1'
#
loop_
_entity.id
_entity.type
_entity.pdbx_description
1 polymer ?
#
loop_
_entity_poly.entity_id
_entity_poly.type
_entity_poly.pdbx_seq_one_letter_code
_entity_poly.pdbx_strand_id
1 'polypeptide(L)'
;MASNSSPSNSNTTIPVVATLPVYEIPPLAQDGSHCLTRKPISLWPGMFHSPVTQALWEARSQMFERLFLDPPIDAPPQSELLDKTPSQSRTTILYNFSTDFILREQYRDPWNEVRIGKLLEDLDALAGTISVKHCYDVDTTTRPLLLVTASVDKIVLKKPISVDIDLKIVGAVIWVGRSSIEIHLEVTQSTKESCDNSDSLALSANFIFVARDSKTGKAAPVNRLSPETEREQLLFKEAEARNSLKKRTRGGQKREFENGEINRLETLLAEGRIFCDMPALADRDSILLRDTRLENSLICQPQQRNIHGRIFGGFLMHRAFELAFSTAYTFAGLVPCFLEVDHVDFLRPVDVGDFLRFLSCVLYTEVNPDHPLITIEVVAHVTRPELRSSEVSNTFYFTFTVRPEAKAMKNGFRIRNVVPATEEEARRILERKDAQALLSTAVVSK
;
A
#
# COMPACT_ATOMS: atom_id res chain seq x y z
N MET A 1 9.37 -49.62 -6.37
CA MET A 1 9.47 -48.88 -5.09
C MET A 1 9.90 -47.48 -5.44
N ALA A 2 8.94 -46.57 -5.56
CA ALA A 2 9.15 -45.19 -5.96
C ALA A 2 9.48 -44.36 -4.71
N SER A 3 10.68 -43.78 -4.68
CA SER A 3 11.05 -42.75 -3.73
C SER A 3 10.42 -41.42 -4.17
N ASN A 4 9.31 -41.03 -3.54
CA ASN A 4 8.76 -39.69 -3.65
C ASN A 4 9.74 -38.69 -3.02
N SER A 5 10.43 -37.93 -3.87
CA SER A 5 11.14 -36.72 -3.49
C SER A 5 10.14 -35.68 -3.00
N SER A 6 10.33 -35.25 -1.75
CA SER A 6 9.69 -34.08 -1.15
C SER A 6 9.88 -32.83 -2.02
N PRO A 7 8.87 -31.94 -2.15
CA PRO A 7 9.05 -30.69 -2.86
C PRO A 7 10.04 -29.83 -2.07
N SER A 8 11.16 -29.51 -2.73
CA SER A 8 12.26 -28.71 -2.19
C SER A 8 11.78 -27.40 -1.55
N ASN A 9 12.30 -27.10 -0.36
CA ASN A 9 12.33 -25.75 0.24
C ASN A 9 12.89 -24.75 -0.77
N SER A 10 12.04 -24.09 -1.56
CA SER A 10 12.48 -23.09 -2.53
C SER A 10 12.13 -21.69 -2.02
N ASN A 11 13.17 -20.98 -1.56
CA ASN A 11 13.14 -19.52 -1.52
C ASN A 11 12.87 -19.03 -2.95
N THR A 12 11.62 -18.69 -3.27
CA THR A 12 11.23 -18.24 -4.60
C THR A 12 11.72 -16.81 -4.79
N THR A 13 12.78 -16.64 -5.59
CA THR A 13 13.25 -15.33 -6.04
C THR A 13 12.66 -15.07 -7.42
N ILE A 14 11.84 -14.03 -7.52
CA ILE A 14 11.17 -13.62 -8.75
C ILE A 14 11.95 -12.41 -9.31
N PRO A 15 12.69 -12.57 -10.41
CA PRO A 15 13.27 -11.42 -11.10
C PRO A 15 12.14 -10.61 -11.75
N VAL A 16 12.19 -9.30 -11.59
CA VAL A 16 11.28 -8.39 -12.31
C VAL A 16 11.99 -7.96 -13.59
N VAL A 17 11.31 -8.14 -14.72
CA VAL A 17 11.81 -7.74 -16.05
C VAL A 17 10.84 -6.72 -16.64
N ALA A 18 11.35 -5.82 -17.46
CA ALA A 18 10.51 -4.88 -18.22
C ALA A 18 9.40 -5.58 -19.03
N THR A 19 8.24 -4.94 -19.10
CA THR A 19 7.02 -5.51 -19.73
C THR A 19 6.94 -5.33 -21.24
N LEU A 20 7.99 -4.79 -21.88
CA LEU A 20 8.06 -4.65 -23.34
C LEU A 20 9.03 -5.69 -23.92
N PRO A 21 8.67 -6.41 -25.00
CA PRO A 21 9.59 -7.33 -25.64
C PRO A 21 10.73 -6.52 -26.28
N VAL A 22 11.97 -6.93 -26.01
CA VAL A 22 13.14 -6.53 -26.80
C VAL A 22 12.88 -7.00 -28.23
N TYR A 23 12.68 -6.08 -29.17
CA TYR A 23 12.58 -6.43 -30.58
C TYR A 23 13.97 -6.84 -31.07
N GLU A 24 14.26 -8.15 -31.09
CA GLU A 24 15.19 -8.67 -32.09
C GLU A 24 14.47 -8.61 -33.44
N ILE A 25 14.92 -7.72 -34.33
CA ILE A 25 14.38 -7.60 -35.69
C ILE A 25 14.77 -8.88 -36.45
N PRO A 26 13.83 -9.77 -36.81
CA PRO A 26 14.16 -10.88 -37.69
C PRO A 26 14.30 -10.35 -39.12
N PRO A 27 15.19 -10.91 -39.95
CA PRO A 27 15.27 -10.51 -41.34
C PRO A 27 13.96 -10.84 -42.07
N LEU A 28 13.45 -9.88 -42.85
CA LEU A 28 12.23 -10.03 -43.64
C LEU A 28 12.34 -11.22 -44.60
N ALA A 29 11.56 -12.28 -44.34
CA ALA A 29 11.23 -13.27 -45.34
C ALA A 29 9.84 -12.94 -45.92
N GLN A 30 9.80 -12.71 -47.24
CA GLN A 30 8.57 -12.72 -48.01
C GLN A 30 8.13 -14.17 -48.18
N ASP A 31 6.96 -14.54 -47.67
CA ASP A 31 6.05 -15.41 -48.43
C ASP A 31 4.64 -15.43 -47.82
N GLY A 32 3.65 -15.39 -48.71
CA GLY A 32 2.24 -15.42 -48.37
C GLY A 32 1.68 -16.84 -48.27
N SER A 33 0.86 -17.11 -47.27
CA SER A 33 -0.37 -17.90 -47.41
C SER A 33 -1.18 -17.82 -46.11
N HIS A 34 -2.50 -17.87 -46.28
CA HIS A 34 -3.51 -17.67 -45.24
C HIS A 34 -3.40 -18.65 -44.07
N CYS A 35 -3.30 -18.12 -42.85
CA CYS A 35 -3.71 -18.81 -41.63
C CYS A 35 -4.34 -17.79 -40.67
N LEU A 36 -5.52 -18.11 -40.16
CA LEU A 36 -6.35 -17.31 -39.23
C LEU A 36 -5.50 -16.57 -38.19
N THR A 37 -5.31 -15.27 -38.40
CA THR A 37 -4.50 -14.43 -37.52
C THR A 37 -5.20 -14.27 -36.17
N ARG A 38 -4.69 -15.03 -35.19
CA ARG A 38 -4.73 -14.72 -33.76
C ARG A 38 -4.72 -13.21 -33.56
N LYS A 39 -5.65 -12.71 -32.73
CA LYS A 39 -5.66 -11.30 -32.31
C LYS A 39 -4.24 -10.86 -31.93
N PRO A 40 -3.77 -9.68 -32.37
CA PRO A 40 -2.44 -9.19 -32.02
C PRO A 40 -2.27 -9.11 -30.50
N ILE A 41 -1.05 -9.38 -30.02
CA ILE A 41 -0.66 -9.36 -28.59
C ILE A 41 -1.00 -8.01 -27.91
N SER A 42 -1.14 -6.93 -28.69
CA SER A 42 -1.59 -5.61 -28.25
C SER A 42 -3.02 -5.53 -27.71
N LEU A 43 -3.79 -6.64 -27.70
CA LEU A 43 -5.15 -6.73 -27.16
C LEU A 43 -5.28 -7.67 -25.96
N TRP A 44 -4.17 -8.13 -25.37
CA TRP A 44 -4.20 -8.93 -24.15
C TRP A 44 -4.31 -8.04 -22.90
N PRO A 45 -5.25 -8.32 -21.97
CA PRO A 45 -5.31 -7.63 -20.68
C PRO A 45 -4.00 -7.90 -19.90
N GLY A 46 -3.20 -6.86 -19.65
CA GLY A 46 -1.88 -7.00 -19.00
C GLY A 46 -0.88 -5.87 -19.26
N MET A 47 -1.06 -5.07 -20.31
CA MET A 47 -0.24 -3.88 -20.65
C MET A 47 -0.32 -2.72 -19.63
N PHE A 48 -1.01 -2.90 -18.49
CA PHE A 48 -1.35 -1.85 -17.52
C PHE A 48 -0.99 -2.19 -16.07
N HIS A 49 -0.37 -3.35 -15.83
CA HIS A 49 0.13 -3.73 -14.52
C HIS A 49 1.59 -3.30 -14.36
N SER A 50 2.03 -3.01 -13.13
CA SER A 50 3.45 -2.82 -12.87
C SER A 50 4.22 -4.08 -13.32
N PRO A 51 5.49 -3.95 -13.76
CA PRO A 51 6.34 -5.09 -14.09
C PRO A 51 6.38 -6.16 -12.99
N VAL A 52 6.36 -5.72 -11.74
CA VAL A 52 6.24 -6.60 -10.57
C VAL A 52 4.91 -7.31 -10.52
N THR A 53 3.80 -6.58 -10.67
CA THR A 53 2.47 -7.18 -10.67
C THR A 53 2.38 -8.22 -11.78
N GLN A 54 2.88 -7.92 -12.99
CA GLN A 54 2.95 -8.90 -14.08
C GLN A 54 3.81 -10.11 -13.72
N ALA A 55 5.04 -9.91 -13.23
CA ALA A 55 5.94 -11.00 -12.84
C ALA A 55 5.34 -11.88 -11.73
N LEU A 56 4.64 -11.28 -10.77
CA LEU A 56 3.91 -12.00 -9.73
C LEU A 56 2.72 -12.76 -10.32
N TRP A 57 1.98 -12.17 -11.25
CA TRP A 57 0.90 -12.84 -11.97
C TRP A 57 1.40 -14.04 -12.77
N GLU A 58 2.52 -13.93 -13.47
CA GLU A 58 3.15 -15.02 -14.23
C GLU A 58 3.70 -16.12 -13.32
N ALA A 59 4.39 -15.77 -12.24
CA ALA A 59 4.86 -16.72 -11.23
C ALA A 59 3.69 -17.49 -10.59
N ARG A 60 2.52 -16.85 -10.53
CA ARG A 60 1.28 -17.44 -10.06
C ARG A 60 0.58 -18.29 -11.11
N SER A 61 0.77 -18.08 -12.42
CA SER A 61 0.02 -18.77 -13.49
C SER A 61 0.02 -20.30 -13.36
N GLN A 62 1.12 -20.92 -12.90
CA GLN A 62 1.18 -22.37 -12.65
C GLN A 62 0.35 -22.83 -11.43
N MET A 63 0.27 -22.02 -10.37
CA MET A 63 -0.65 -22.23 -9.24
C MET A 63 -2.11 -21.95 -9.67
N PHE A 64 -2.30 -20.98 -10.56
CA PHE A 64 -3.58 -20.46 -11.01
C PHE A 64 -4.32 -21.37 -11.99
N GLU A 65 -3.61 -21.97 -12.96
CA GLU A 65 -4.23 -22.97 -13.85
C GLU A 65 -4.84 -24.13 -13.04
N ARG A 66 -4.25 -24.45 -11.88
CA ARG A 66 -4.69 -25.53 -11.00
C ARG A 66 -5.77 -25.14 -9.98
N LEU A 67 -5.87 -23.88 -9.58
CA LEU A 67 -6.80 -23.42 -8.53
C LEU A 67 -8.08 -22.75 -9.08
N PHE A 68 -8.04 -22.18 -10.29
CA PHE A 68 -9.03 -21.17 -10.71
C PHE A 68 -9.61 -21.33 -12.12
N LEU A 69 -9.10 -22.22 -12.97
CA LEU A 69 -9.70 -22.42 -14.30
C LEU A 69 -11.04 -23.18 -14.24
N ASP A 70 -11.25 -24.03 -13.22
CA ASP A 70 -12.51 -24.68 -12.90
C ASP A 70 -12.66 -24.80 -11.37
N PRO A 71 -12.92 -23.71 -10.62
CA PRO A 71 -13.17 -23.83 -9.19
C PRO A 71 -14.44 -24.65 -9.03
N PRO A 72 -14.41 -25.82 -8.34
CA PRO A 72 -15.64 -26.57 -8.17
C PRO A 72 -16.55 -25.70 -7.29
N ILE A 73 -17.63 -25.18 -7.88
CA ILE A 73 -18.60 -24.31 -7.19
C ILE A 73 -19.16 -25.00 -5.94
N ASP A 74 -19.12 -26.34 -5.93
CA ASP A 74 -19.54 -27.22 -4.85
C ASP A 74 -18.39 -27.94 -4.13
N ALA A 75 -17.13 -27.54 -4.36
CA ALA A 75 -15.99 -28.06 -3.59
C ALA A 75 -16.24 -27.85 -2.08
N PRO A 76 -15.90 -28.84 -1.24
CA PRO A 76 -15.94 -28.66 0.21
C PRO A 76 -14.89 -27.63 0.65
N PRO A 77 -15.11 -26.96 1.80
CA PRO A 77 -14.04 -26.20 2.44
C PRO A 77 -12.93 -27.15 2.88
N GLN A 78 -11.73 -26.61 3.04
CA GLN A 78 -10.59 -27.35 3.59
C GLN A 78 -10.97 -27.99 4.95
N SER A 79 -10.83 -29.31 5.05
CA SER A 79 -11.20 -30.09 6.23
C SER A 79 -10.10 -30.08 7.30
N GLU A 80 -8.83 -30.12 6.88
CA GLU A 80 -7.66 -30.16 7.76
C GLU A 80 -6.72 -28.99 7.47
N LEU A 81 -6.34 -28.24 8.50
CA LEU A 81 -5.42 -27.11 8.37
C LEU A 81 -3.99 -27.59 8.51
N LEU A 82 -3.14 -27.18 7.57
CA LEU A 82 -1.71 -27.51 7.57
C LEU A 82 -0.95 -26.61 8.56
N ASP A 83 0.08 -27.17 9.21
CA ASP A 83 1.10 -26.38 9.89
C ASP A 83 2.19 -25.99 8.88
N LYS A 84 2.36 -24.69 8.64
CA LYS A 84 3.33 -24.15 7.69
C LYS A 84 4.39 -23.30 8.37
N THR A 85 5.59 -23.31 7.81
CA THR A 85 6.70 -22.48 8.30
C THR A 85 6.78 -21.17 7.53
N PRO A 86 7.33 -20.09 8.12
CA PRO A 86 7.49 -18.82 7.39
C PRO A 86 8.28 -18.96 6.09
N SER A 87 9.28 -19.86 6.05
CA SER A 87 10.11 -20.15 4.87
C SER A 87 9.30 -20.67 3.67
N GLN A 88 8.22 -21.42 3.90
CA GLN A 88 7.33 -21.89 2.84
C GLN A 88 6.55 -20.75 2.18
N SER A 89 6.19 -19.71 2.93
CA SER A 89 5.50 -18.52 2.40
C SER A 89 6.48 -17.48 1.84
N ARG A 90 7.77 -17.59 2.15
CA ARG A 90 8.78 -16.59 1.83
C ARG A 90 8.90 -16.37 0.33
N THR A 91 8.83 -15.10 -0.07
CA THR A 91 8.90 -14.67 -1.47
C THR A 91 9.80 -13.45 -1.57
N THR A 92 10.69 -13.45 -2.55
CA THR A 92 11.62 -12.35 -2.81
C THR A 92 11.40 -11.80 -4.22
N ILE A 93 11.39 -10.48 -4.33
CA ILE A 93 11.35 -9.75 -5.60
C ILE A 93 12.64 -8.95 -5.73
N LEU A 94 13.28 -9.07 -6.89
CA LEU A 94 14.46 -8.30 -7.24
C LEU A 94 14.14 -7.33 -8.37
N TYR A 95 14.45 -6.05 -8.15
CA TYR A 95 14.33 -4.98 -9.12
C TYR A 95 15.75 -4.66 -9.56
N ASN A 96 16.11 -5.09 -10.77
CA ASN A 96 17.43 -4.89 -11.33
C ASN A 96 17.55 -3.49 -11.95
N PHE A 97 17.27 -2.45 -11.17
CA PHE A 97 17.26 -1.08 -11.67
C PHE A 97 18.60 -0.69 -12.30
N SER A 98 19.72 -1.13 -11.74
CA SER A 98 21.07 -0.78 -12.21
C SER A 98 21.37 -1.31 -13.62
N THR A 99 20.77 -2.44 -14.02
CA THR A 99 21.01 -3.07 -15.33
C THR A 99 19.83 -2.98 -16.30
N ASP A 100 18.58 -2.97 -15.82
CA ASP A 100 17.37 -2.86 -16.63
C ASP A 100 16.88 -1.41 -16.67
N PHE A 101 17.29 -0.69 -17.71
CA PHE A 101 16.93 0.72 -17.91
C PHE A 101 15.45 0.95 -18.17
N ILE A 102 14.75 -0.02 -18.77
CA ILE A 102 13.31 0.12 -19.06
C ILE A 102 12.54 -0.04 -17.75
N LEU A 103 12.90 -1.04 -16.94
CA LEU A 103 12.34 -1.20 -15.60
C LEU A 103 12.61 0.05 -14.76
N ARG A 104 13.85 0.57 -14.79
CA ARG A 104 14.19 1.82 -14.09
C ARG A 104 13.27 2.97 -14.52
N GLU A 105 13.11 3.19 -15.81
CA GLU A 105 12.27 4.27 -16.35
C GLU A 105 10.79 4.10 -15.94
N GLN A 106 10.29 2.86 -15.88
CA GLN A 106 8.93 2.58 -15.43
C GLN A 106 8.68 2.87 -13.94
N TYR A 107 9.72 2.94 -13.13
CA TYR A 107 9.67 3.21 -11.68
C TYR A 107 10.24 4.57 -11.29
N ARG A 108 10.86 5.28 -12.21
CA ARG A 108 11.44 6.61 -12.04
C ARG A 108 10.35 7.69 -12.11
N ASP A 109 10.46 8.68 -11.24
CA ASP A 109 9.67 9.90 -11.28
C ASP A 109 10.41 11.03 -12.04
N PRO A 110 9.75 12.17 -12.33
CA PRO A 110 10.38 13.29 -13.05
C PRO A 110 11.64 13.87 -12.40
N TRP A 111 11.89 13.59 -11.13
CA TRP A 111 13.02 14.08 -10.35
C TRP A 111 14.06 12.99 -10.03
N ASN A 112 14.06 11.89 -10.78
CA ASN A 112 14.98 10.77 -10.62
C ASN A 112 14.86 10.04 -9.26
N GLU A 113 13.68 10.01 -8.66
CA GLU A 113 13.37 9.20 -7.49
C GLU A 113 12.42 8.05 -7.83
N VAL A 114 12.28 7.10 -6.90
CA VAL A 114 11.33 6.00 -7.06
C VAL A 114 9.90 6.51 -6.89
N ARG A 115 9.01 6.12 -7.81
CA ARG A 115 7.57 6.31 -7.70
C ARG A 115 7.00 5.50 -6.53
N ILE A 116 7.01 6.09 -5.34
CA ILE A 116 6.57 5.42 -4.09
C ILE A 116 5.14 4.88 -4.20
N GLY A 117 4.21 5.59 -4.84
CA GLY A 117 2.85 5.09 -5.06
C GLY A 117 2.82 3.74 -5.78
N LYS A 118 3.70 3.53 -6.77
CA LYS A 118 3.84 2.26 -7.49
C LYS A 118 4.49 1.18 -6.62
N LEU A 119 5.46 1.55 -5.78
CA LEU A 119 6.05 0.65 -4.80
C LEU A 119 5.02 0.18 -3.76
N LEU A 120 4.13 1.06 -3.29
CA LEU A 120 3.03 0.69 -2.38
C LEU A 120 2.05 -0.31 -3.02
N GLU A 121 1.77 -0.16 -4.31
CA GLU A 121 0.98 -1.13 -5.08
C GLU A 121 1.70 -2.50 -5.13
N ASP A 122 3.00 -2.50 -5.42
CA ASP A 122 3.79 -3.72 -5.51
C ASP A 122 3.94 -4.45 -4.17
N LEU A 123 4.04 -3.70 -3.05
CA LEU A 123 4.05 -4.25 -1.70
C LEU A 123 2.77 -5.02 -1.39
N ASP A 124 1.60 -4.42 -1.68
CA ASP A 124 0.33 -5.13 -1.53
C ASP A 124 0.27 -6.36 -2.44
N ALA A 125 0.85 -6.27 -3.66
CA ALA A 125 0.77 -7.36 -4.64
C ALA A 125 1.60 -8.54 -4.18
N LEU A 126 2.80 -8.28 -3.65
CA LEU A 126 3.65 -9.27 -3.03
C LEU A 126 2.98 -9.90 -1.79
N ALA A 127 2.39 -9.09 -0.91
CA ALA A 127 1.66 -9.60 0.25
C ALA A 127 0.48 -10.49 -0.16
N GLY A 128 -0.25 -10.11 -1.21
CA GLY A 128 -1.27 -10.96 -1.83
C GLY A 128 -0.71 -12.32 -2.27
N THR A 129 0.45 -12.35 -2.93
CA THR A 129 1.10 -13.61 -3.34
C THR A 129 1.47 -14.48 -2.14
N ILE A 130 2.08 -13.88 -1.13
CA ILE A 130 2.53 -14.58 0.08
C ILE A 130 1.33 -15.18 0.82
N SER A 131 0.21 -14.44 0.90
CA SER A 131 -1.03 -14.95 1.49
C SER A 131 -1.58 -16.17 0.74
N VAL A 132 -1.59 -16.14 -0.61
CA VAL A 132 -1.99 -17.28 -1.44
C VAL A 132 -1.07 -18.46 -1.21
N LYS A 133 0.25 -18.25 -1.22
CA LYS A 133 1.26 -19.31 -1.02
C LYS A 133 1.10 -19.98 0.36
N HIS A 134 0.78 -19.20 1.39
CA HIS A 134 0.51 -19.71 2.74
C HIS A 134 -0.82 -20.48 2.79
N CYS A 135 -1.88 -19.96 2.20
CA CYS A 135 -3.18 -20.64 2.18
C CYS A 135 -3.28 -21.82 1.21
N TYR A 136 -2.33 -21.95 0.28
CA TYR A 136 -2.33 -23.03 -0.70
C TYR A 136 -2.36 -24.41 -0.03
N ASP A 137 -3.34 -25.22 -0.38
CA ASP A 137 -3.40 -26.64 -0.01
C ASP A 137 -2.97 -27.49 -1.21
N VAL A 138 -2.36 -28.64 -0.94
CA VAL A 138 -2.01 -29.65 -1.94
C VAL A 138 -3.27 -30.32 -2.49
N ASP A 139 -4.35 -30.40 -1.70
CA ASP A 139 -5.63 -30.94 -2.14
C ASP A 139 -6.35 -29.97 -3.08
N THR A 140 -6.26 -30.27 -4.38
CA THR A 140 -6.89 -29.51 -5.47
C THR A 140 -8.41 -29.64 -5.51
N THR A 141 -9.01 -30.50 -4.69
CA THR A 141 -10.47 -30.66 -4.62
C THR A 141 -11.12 -29.68 -3.65
N THR A 142 -10.32 -28.94 -2.88
CA THR A 142 -10.80 -27.97 -1.90
C THR A 142 -11.15 -26.63 -2.54
N ARG A 143 -12.14 -25.96 -1.95
CA ARG A 143 -12.59 -24.65 -2.41
C ARG A 143 -11.51 -23.58 -2.18
N PRO A 144 -11.21 -22.71 -3.16
CA PRO A 144 -10.24 -21.63 -2.97
C PRO A 144 -10.76 -20.55 -2.01
N LEU A 145 -9.84 -19.98 -1.24
CA LEU A 145 -10.10 -18.85 -0.35
C LEU A 145 -10.00 -17.52 -1.13
N LEU A 146 -10.91 -16.59 -0.82
CA LEU A 146 -10.80 -15.20 -1.23
C LEU A 146 -9.93 -14.46 -0.21
N LEU A 147 -8.75 -14.05 -0.65
CA LEU A 147 -7.78 -13.34 0.17
C LEU A 147 -7.84 -11.85 -0.18
N VAL A 148 -8.19 -11.03 0.80
CA VAL A 148 -8.31 -9.58 0.61
C VAL A 148 -7.48 -8.84 1.64
N THR A 149 -6.86 -7.73 1.23
CA THR A 149 -6.17 -6.81 2.12
C THR A 149 -7.20 -6.21 3.07
N ALA A 150 -7.03 -6.42 4.38
CA ALA A 150 -7.91 -5.88 5.41
C ALA A 150 -7.35 -4.60 6.01
N SER A 151 -6.04 -4.57 6.27
CA SER A 151 -5.37 -3.37 6.74
C SER A 151 -3.87 -3.41 6.45
N VAL A 152 -3.26 -2.24 6.44
CA VAL A 152 -1.82 -2.05 6.29
C VAL A 152 -1.35 -1.22 7.46
N ASP A 153 -0.36 -1.72 8.22
CA ASP A 153 0.22 -0.96 9.32
C ASP A 153 1.00 0.24 8.79
N LYS A 154 1.29 1.20 9.66
CA LYS A 154 2.11 2.38 9.34
C LYS A 154 3.40 1.97 8.61
N ILE A 155 3.62 2.58 7.45
CA ILE A 155 4.82 2.39 6.63
C ILE A 155 5.65 3.67 6.72
N VAL A 156 6.89 3.53 7.18
CA VAL A 156 7.84 4.64 7.32
C VAL A 156 9.03 4.39 6.41
N LEU A 157 9.40 5.41 5.65
CA LEU A 157 10.62 5.43 4.85
C LEU A 157 11.80 5.79 5.76
N LYS A 158 12.67 4.82 6.04
CA LYS A 158 13.84 5.01 6.91
C LYS A 158 14.99 5.73 6.20
N LYS A 159 15.12 5.49 4.90
CA LYS A 159 16.08 6.17 4.03
C LYS A 159 15.51 6.32 2.62
N PRO A 160 15.93 7.33 1.86
CA PRO A 160 15.56 7.47 0.45
C PRO A 160 15.92 6.23 -0.37
N ILE A 161 15.07 5.87 -1.32
CA ILE A 161 15.31 4.76 -2.26
C ILE A 161 15.76 5.37 -3.58
N SER A 162 16.93 4.97 -4.05
CA SER A 162 17.48 5.40 -5.34
C SER A 162 17.00 4.49 -6.47
N VAL A 163 16.72 5.07 -7.64
CA VAL A 163 16.45 4.33 -8.88
C VAL A 163 17.72 3.80 -9.55
N ASP A 164 18.91 4.16 -9.07
CA ASP A 164 20.18 3.75 -9.69
C ASP A 164 20.79 2.49 -9.05
N ILE A 165 20.23 2.04 -7.92
CA ILE A 165 20.68 0.89 -7.16
C ILE A 165 19.58 -0.16 -7.16
N ASP A 166 19.95 -1.43 -7.33
CA ASP A 166 18.99 -2.53 -7.30
C ASP A 166 18.22 -2.57 -5.98
N LEU A 167 16.93 -2.85 -6.08
CA LEU A 167 16.02 -2.92 -4.94
C LEU A 167 15.63 -4.37 -4.70
N LYS A 168 15.60 -4.80 -3.44
CA LYS A 168 15.16 -6.14 -3.05
C LYS A 168 14.04 -6.04 -2.04
N ILE A 169 12.92 -6.70 -2.33
CA ILE A 169 11.80 -6.83 -1.39
C ILE A 169 11.68 -8.28 -0.98
N VAL A 170 11.71 -8.55 0.32
CA VAL A 170 11.49 -9.89 0.88
C VAL A 170 10.27 -9.85 1.77
N GLY A 171 9.41 -10.85 1.64
CA GLY A 171 8.25 -10.99 2.51
C GLY A 171 8.02 -12.41 2.97
N ALA A 172 7.41 -12.56 4.14
CA ALA A 172 6.93 -13.83 4.68
C ALA A 172 5.77 -13.62 5.67
N VAL A 173 4.96 -14.65 5.88
CA VAL A 173 3.96 -14.67 6.95
C VAL A 173 4.66 -14.73 8.29
N ILE A 174 4.32 -13.80 9.19
CA ILE A 174 4.90 -13.73 10.54
C ILE A 174 3.91 -14.10 11.63
N TRP A 175 2.61 -14.03 11.36
CA TRP A 175 1.57 -14.40 12.32
C TRP A 175 0.28 -14.79 11.62
N VAL A 176 -0.47 -15.70 12.24
CA VAL A 176 -1.75 -16.18 11.75
C VAL A 176 -2.77 -16.24 12.89
N GLY A 177 -3.96 -15.68 12.63
CA GLY A 177 -5.13 -15.80 13.48
C GLY A 177 -6.09 -16.89 13.00
N ARG A 178 -7.39 -16.74 13.28
CA ARG A 178 -8.39 -17.69 12.75
C ARG A 178 -8.53 -17.58 11.23
N SER A 179 -8.74 -16.37 10.73
CA SER A 179 -8.96 -16.06 9.32
C SER A 179 -8.10 -14.90 8.83
N SER A 180 -7.15 -14.46 9.64
CA SER A 180 -6.30 -13.29 9.41
C SER A 180 -4.86 -13.74 9.29
N ILE A 181 -4.13 -13.17 8.35
CA ILE A 181 -2.74 -13.50 8.05
C ILE A 181 -1.98 -12.18 8.09
N GLU A 182 -0.93 -12.12 8.91
CA GLU A 182 -0.05 -10.97 8.97
C GLU A 182 1.28 -11.27 8.28
N ILE A 183 1.63 -10.41 7.34
CA ILE A 183 2.77 -10.55 6.44
C ILE A 183 3.72 -9.39 6.68
N HIS A 184 4.97 -9.71 6.96
CA HIS A 184 6.04 -8.73 7.08
C HIS A 184 6.79 -8.61 5.77
N LEU A 185 6.97 -7.39 5.29
CA LEU A 185 7.76 -7.05 4.10
C LEU A 185 8.93 -6.16 4.49
N GLU A 186 10.12 -6.48 4.00
CA GLU A 186 11.35 -5.69 4.13
C GLU A 186 11.82 -5.28 2.75
N VAL A 187 11.99 -3.97 2.55
CA VAL A 187 12.58 -3.37 1.35
C VAL A 187 14.01 -2.99 1.68
N THR A 188 14.95 -3.60 0.98
CA THR A 188 16.39 -3.43 1.19
C THR A 188 17.06 -2.93 -0.08
N GLN A 189 18.01 -2.01 0.09
CA GLN A 189 18.87 -1.48 -0.95
C GLN A 189 20.28 -1.35 -0.35
N SER A 190 21.24 -2.11 -0.87
CA SER A 190 22.62 -2.08 -0.40
C SER A 190 23.36 -0.91 -1.03
N THR A 191 23.84 0.01 -0.21
CA THR A 191 24.80 1.04 -0.62
C THR A 191 26.16 0.38 -0.78
N LYS A 192 26.92 0.71 -1.83
CA LYS A 192 28.24 0.09 -2.13
C LYS A 192 29.31 0.33 -1.05
N GLU A 193 29.02 1.12 -0.01
CA GLU A 193 30.00 1.64 0.95
C GLU A 193 29.86 1.07 2.37
N SER A 194 28.79 0.34 2.73
CA SER A 194 28.62 -0.22 4.08
C SER A 194 28.53 -1.76 4.07
N CYS A 195 29.36 -2.38 4.92
CA CYS A 195 29.44 -3.85 5.09
C CYS A 195 28.38 -4.39 6.06
N ASP A 196 27.51 -3.51 6.61
CA ASP A 196 26.49 -3.84 7.61
C ASP A 196 25.11 -4.05 6.99
N ASN A 197 24.56 -5.25 7.16
CA ASN A 197 23.24 -5.62 6.63
C ASN A 197 22.10 -4.74 7.17
N SER A 198 22.22 -4.14 8.35
CA SER A 198 21.18 -3.30 8.96
C SER A 198 20.98 -1.96 8.26
N ASP A 199 22.04 -1.41 7.67
CA ASP A 199 22.03 -0.11 6.97
C ASP A 199 21.36 -0.21 5.59
N SER A 200 21.09 -1.43 5.12
CA SER A 200 20.43 -1.68 3.84
C SER A 200 18.91 -1.48 3.87
N LEU A 201 18.26 -1.50 5.04
CA LEU A 201 16.80 -1.49 5.17
C LEU A 201 16.22 -0.09 4.88
N ALA A 202 15.52 0.05 3.76
CA ALA A 202 14.90 1.29 3.35
C ALA A 202 13.49 1.48 3.92
N LEU A 203 12.69 0.41 3.95
CA LEU A 203 11.30 0.45 4.34
C LEU A 203 10.88 -0.92 4.89
N SER A 204 10.03 -0.91 5.91
CA SER A 204 9.38 -2.11 6.43
C SER A 204 7.87 -1.89 6.48
N ALA A 205 7.09 -2.89 6.10
CA ALA A 205 5.64 -2.81 6.07
C ALA A 205 5.01 -4.09 6.59
N ASN A 206 3.87 -3.98 7.28
CA ASN A 206 3.07 -5.14 7.68
C ASN A 206 1.69 -5.07 7.03
N PHE A 207 1.34 -6.14 6.33
CA PHE A 207 0.07 -6.29 5.66
C PHE A 207 -0.76 -7.33 6.38
N ILE A 208 -2.02 -7.01 6.64
CA ILE A 208 -2.98 -7.94 7.22
C ILE A 208 -3.99 -8.31 6.14
N PHE A 209 -3.98 -9.59 5.76
CA PHE A 209 -4.94 -10.19 4.86
C PHE A 209 -6.01 -10.95 5.64
N VAL A 210 -7.21 -11.00 5.11
CA VAL A 210 -8.29 -11.85 5.64
C VAL A 210 -8.75 -12.84 4.59
N ALA A 211 -8.89 -14.09 5.02
CA ALA A 211 -9.44 -15.17 4.22
C ALA A 211 -10.95 -15.25 4.38
N ARG A 212 -11.63 -15.31 3.26
CA ARG A 212 -13.06 -15.50 3.15
C ARG A 212 -13.36 -16.71 2.28
N ASP A 213 -14.39 -17.44 2.65
CA ASP A 213 -14.90 -18.54 1.84
C ASP A 213 -15.52 -17.97 0.55
N SER A 214 -15.14 -18.52 -0.60
CA SER A 214 -15.54 -17.98 -1.91
C SER A 214 -17.02 -18.12 -2.25
N LYS A 215 -17.75 -19.04 -1.60
CA LYS A 215 -19.18 -19.24 -1.81
C LYS A 215 -20.03 -18.41 -0.85
N THR A 216 -19.66 -18.36 0.42
CA THR A 216 -20.44 -17.75 1.49
C THR A 216 -20.00 -16.32 1.81
N GLY A 217 -18.80 -15.91 1.41
CA GLY A 217 -18.19 -14.63 1.76
C GLY A 217 -17.84 -14.47 3.25
N LYS A 218 -18.05 -15.51 4.08
CA LYS A 218 -17.77 -15.50 5.51
C LYS A 218 -16.29 -15.78 5.78
N ALA A 219 -15.81 -15.38 6.96
CA ALA A 219 -14.45 -15.65 7.40
C ALA A 219 -14.15 -17.16 7.37
N ALA A 220 -13.06 -17.54 6.70
CA ALA A 220 -12.62 -18.92 6.54
C ALA A 220 -11.34 -19.18 7.34
N PRO A 221 -11.16 -20.38 7.91
CA PRO A 221 -9.92 -20.73 8.60
C PRO A 221 -8.73 -20.77 7.63
N VAL A 222 -7.53 -20.49 8.14
CA VAL A 222 -6.27 -20.50 7.38
C VAL A 222 -5.26 -21.45 8.02
N ASN A 223 -4.31 -21.93 7.21
CA ASN A 223 -3.21 -22.79 7.66
C ASN A 223 -2.44 -22.15 8.83
N ARG A 224 -2.05 -22.96 9.80
CA ARG A 224 -1.33 -22.53 11.00
C ARG A 224 0.12 -22.17 10.66
N LEU A 225 0.75 -21.39 11.54
CA LEU A 225 2.13 -20.95 11.38
C LEU A 225 3.01 -21.52 12.50
N SER A 226 4.14 -22.12 12.12
CA SER A 226 5.16 -22.65 13.02
C SER A 226 6.50 -21.95 12.75
N PRO A 227 6.81 -20.87 13.48
CA PRO A 227 8.12 -20.21 13.42
C PRO A 227 9.26 -21.16 13.79
N GLU A 228 10.34 -21.19 13.02
CA GLU A 228 11.47 -22.11 13.26
C GLU A 228 12.64 -21.38 13.93
N THR A 229 12.99 -20.20 13.41
CA THR A 229 14.14 -19.42 13.87
C THR A 229 13.80 -18.46 15.02
N GLU A 230 14.80 -18.05 15.81
CA GLU A 230 14.62 -17.08 16.90
C GLU A 230 14.02 -15.75 16.40
N ARG A 231 14.46 -15.27 15.23
CA ARG A 231 13.92 -14.05 14.61
C ARG A 231 12.45 -14.21 14.24
N GLU A 232 12.06 -15.35 13.68
CA GLU A 232 10.66 -15.62 13.34
C GLU A 232 9.80 -15.74 14.60
N GLN A 233 10.29 -16.37 15.66
CA GLN A 233 9.59 -16.46 16.94
C GLN A 233 9.39 -15.08 17.58
N LEU A 234 10.39 -14.20 17.48
CA LEU A 234 10.29 -12.82 17.96
C LEU A 234 9.22 -12.04 17.18
N LEU A 235 9.29 -12.08 15.84
CA LEU A 235 8.30 -11.42 14.98
C LEU A 235 6.87 -11.94 15.24
N PHE A 236 6.73 -13.24 15.48
CA PHE A 236 5.45 -13.85 15.84
C PHE A 236 4.88 -13.28 17.14
N LYS A 237 5.70 -13.20 18.20
CA LYS A 237 5.29 -12.63 19.51
C LYS A 237 4.94 -11.15 19.40
N GLU A 238 5.70 -10.38 18.63
CA GLU A 238 5.42 -8.96 18.40
C GLU A 238 4.10 -8.74 17.65
N ALA A 239 3.85 -9.54 16.61
CA ALA A 239 2.59 -9.52 15.88
C ALA A 239 1.41 -9.98 16.76
N GLU A 240 1.59 -11.00 17.58
CA GLU A 240 0.57 -11.44 18.54
C GLU A 240 0.23 -10.32 19.55
N ALA A 241 1.24 -9.66 20.10
CA ALA A 241 1.07 -8.52 21.00
C ALA A 241 0.29 -7.39 20.32
N ARG A 242 0.67 -7.01 19.09
CA ARG A 242 -0.04 -5.98 18.31
C ARG A 242 -1.51 -6.35 18.06
N ASN A 243 -1.78 -7.59 17.65
CA ASN A 243 -3.15 -8.05 17.41
C ASN A 243 -3.97 -8.12 18.70
N SER A 244 -3.35 -8.50 19.82
CA SER A 244 -4.02 -8.49 21.12
C SER A 244 -4.40 -7.06 21.55
N LEU A 245 -3.52 -6.08 21.32
CA LEU A 245 -3.78 -4.67 21.59
C LEU A 245 -4.91 -4.15 20.72
N LYS A 246 -4.86 -4.38 19.40
CA LYS A 246 -5.93 -4.01 18.46
C LYS A 246 -7.30 -4.57 18.87
N LYS A 247 -7.36 -5.81 19.38
CA LYS A 247 -8.61 -6.40 19.89
C LYS A 247 -9.15 -5.68 21.12
N ARG A 248 -8.27 -5.21 22.03
CA ARG A 248 -8.69 -4.47 23.23
C ARG A 248 -9.19 -3.07 22.89
N THR A 249 -8.53 -2.36 21.98
CA THR A 249 -8.96 -1.01 21.55
C THR A 249 -10.25 -1.01 20.72
N ARG A 250 -10.54 -2.10 19.98
CA ARG A 250 -11.83 -2.27 19.26
C ARG A 250 -13.06 -2.33 20.19
N GLY A 251 -12.88 -2.52 21.50
CA GLY A 251 -13.95 -2.54 22.50
C GLY A 251 -14.50 -1.16 22.91
N GLY A 252 -13.94 -0.06 22.39
CA GLY A 252 -14.48 1.28 22.53
C GLY A 252 -14.14 1.96 23.86
N GLN A 253 -13.29 2.97 23.81
CA GLN A 253 -13.50 4.17 24.61
C GLN A 253 -13.94 5.26 23.63
N LYS A 254 -15.25 5.54 23.60
CA LYS A 254 -15.72 6.84 23.14
C LYS A 254 -15.18 7.81 24.19
N ARG A 255 -14.07 8.50 23.90
CA ARG A 255 -13.56 9.52 24.83
C ARG A 255 -14.63 10.60 24.92
N GLU A 256 -15.12 10.82 26.13
CA GLU A 256 -15.88 12.03 26.41
C GLU A 256 -14.90 13.20 26.35
N PHE A 257 -15.31 14.29 25.70
CA PHE A 257 -14.47 15.46 25.51
C PHE A 257 -14.07 16.03 26.88
N GLU A 258 -12.78 15.98 27.20
CA GLU A 258 -12.24 16.65 28.37
C GLU A 258 -12.22 18.17 28.12
N ASN A 259 -12.38 18.98 29.17
CA ASN A 259 -12.37 20.46 29.05
C ASN A 259 -11.13 21.01 28.32
N GLY A 260 -10.01 20.28 28.31
CA GLY A 260 -8.81 20.64 27.56
C GLY A 260 -8.94 20.51 26.04
N GLU A 261 -9.74 19.57 25.52
CA GLU A 261 -9.97 19.41 24.09
C GLU A 261 -10.82 20.53 23.51
N ILE A 262 -11.84 20.99 24.27
CA ILE A 262 -12.68 22.13 23.89
C ILE A 262 -11.83 23.40 23.74
N ASN A 263 -10.92 23.66 24.69
CA ASN A 263 -10.03 24.82 24.62
C ASN A 263 -9.10 24.77 23.39
N ARG A 264 -8.56 23.59 23.05
CA ARG A 264 -7.72 23.40 21.84
C ARG A 264 -8.53 23.63 20.57
N LEU A 265 -9.77 23.13 20.53
CA LEU A 265 -10.70 23.30 19.41
C LEU A 265 -11.06 24.78 19.20
N GLU A 266 -11.43 25.49 20.27
CA GLU A 266 -11.76 26.92 20.22
C GLU A 266 -10.56 27.76 19.75
N THR A 267 -9.35 27.41 20.18
CA THR A 267 -8.11 28.09 19.76
C THR A 267 -7.89 27.94 18.25
N LEU A 268 -8.00 26.72 17.72
CA LEU A 268 -7.87 26.47 16.28
C LEU A 268 -8.96 27.19 15.46
N LEU A 269 -10.19 27.20 15.97
CA LEU A 269 -11.31 27.89 15.33
C LEU A 269 -11.18 29.41 15.36
N ALA A 270 -10.62 29.97 16.43
CA ALA A 270 -10.41 31.42 16.53
C ALA A 270 -9.49 31.93 15.41
N GLU A 271 -8.41 31.19 15.09
CA GLU A 271 -7.53 31.53 13.97
C GLU A 271 -8.26 31.42 12.62
N GLY A 272 -9.00 30.32 12.42
CA GLY A 272 -9.80 30.12 11.21
C GLY A 272 -10.92 31.13 10.99
N ARG A 273 -11.56 31.62 12.07
CA ARG A 273 -12.61 32.66 12.00
C ARG A 273 -12.07 33.98 11.46
N ILE A 274 -10.82 34.34 11.77
CA ILE A 274 -10.20 35.55 11.20
C ILE A 274 -10.17 35.44 9.66
N PHE A 275 -9.83 34.27 9.13
CA PHE A 275 -9.85 34.03 7.68
C PHE A 275 -11.26 34.09 7.07
N CYS A 276 -12.26 33.55 7.76
CA CYS A 276 -13.64 33.53 7.29
C CYS A 276 -14.30 34.92 7.34
N ASP A 277 -14.13 35.65 8.44
CA ASP A 277 -14.85 36.90 8.71
C ASP A 277 -14.08 38.14 8.23
N MET A 278 -12.74 38.10 8.31
CA MET A 278 -11.85 39.24 8.04
C MET A 278 -10.62 38.82 7.19
N PRO A 279 -10.81 38.29 5.97
CA PRO A 279 -9.73 37.73 5.15
C PRO A 279 -8.61 38.73 4.82
N ALA A 280 -8.90 40.04 4.84
CA ALA A 280 -7.90 41.09 4.63
C ALA A 280 -6.90 41.23 5.79
N LEU A 281 -7.28 40.81 7.00
CA LEU A 281 -6.48 40.88 8.22
C LEU A 281 -5.83 39.53 8.61
N ALA A 282 -6.15 38.47 7.86
CA ALA A 282 -5.62 37.14 8.11
C ALA A 282 -4.10 37.06 7.84
N ASP A 283 -3.41 36.21 8.61
CA ASP A 283 -1.97 35.98 8.43
C ASP A 283 -1.68 35.47 7.02
N ARG A 284 -0.70 36.08 6.33
CA ARG A 284 -0.29 35.68 4.98
C ARG A 284 0.42 34.32 4.96
N ASP A 285 0.94 33.90 6.11
CA ASP A 285 1.59 32.60 6.30
C ASP A 285 0.60 31.49 6.69
N SER A 286 -0.70 31.76 6.79
CA SER A 286 -1.74 30.75 7.04
C SER A 286 -2.67 30.59 5.82
N ILE A 287 -3.34 29.44 5.71
CA ILE A 287 -4.33 29.15 4.66
C ILE A 287 -5.44 28.24 5.20
N LEU A 288 -6.67 28.43 4.72
CA LEU A 288 -7.79 27.57 5.09
C LEU A 288 -7.59 26.15 4.53
N LEU A 289 -7.88 25.14 5.33
CA LEU A 289 -7.81 23.73 4.95
C LEU A 289 -8.59 23.46 3.64
N ARG A 290 -9.79 24.02 3.52
CA ARG A 290 -10.63 23.86 2.32
C ARG A 290 -10.00 24.39 1.03
N ASP A 291 -9.11 25.38 1.14
CA ASP A 291 -8.43 26.00 -0.01
C ASP A 291 -7.20 25.20 -0.45
N THR A 292 -6.83 24.15 0.29
CA THR A 292 -5.75 23.20 -0.07
C THR A 292 -6.26 21.97 -0.81
N ARG A 293 -7.57 21.90 -1.11
CA ARG A 293 -8.22 20.67 -1.60
C ARG A 293 -7.90 20.39 -3.06
N LEU A 294 -7.60 19.13 -3.37
CA LEU A 294 -7.59 18.59 -4.73
C LEU A 294 -8.50 17.35 -4.83
N GLU A 295 -9.06 17.12 -6.02
CA GLU A 295 -9.93 15.98 -6.33
C GLU A 295 -9.41 15.21 -7.54
N ASN A 296 -9.54 13.89 -7.52
CA ASN A 296 -9.36 13.04 -8.70
C ASN A 296 -10.45 11.96 -8.73
N SER A 297 -11.00 11.69 -9.91
CA SER A 297 -12.17 10.86 -10.11
C SER A 297 -11.96 9.90 -11.27
N LEU A 298 -12.31 8.62 -11.09
CA LEU A 298 -12.11 7.58 -12.10
C LEU A 298 -13.14 6.46 -12.00
N ILE A 299 -13.43 5.82 -13.13
CA ILE A 299 -14.18 4.55 -13.17
C ILE A 299 -13.21 3.40 -13.01
N CYS A 300 -13.51 2.50 -12.08
CA CYS A 300 -12.72 1.31 -11.80
C CYS A 300 -12.78 0.34 -12.98
N GLN A 301 -11.65 0.14 -13.65
CA GLN A 301 -11.56 -0.65 -14.88
C GLN A 301 -11.19 -2.12 -14.60
N PRO A 302 -11.56 -3.07 -15.48
CA PRO A 302 -11.18 -4.47 -15.33
C PRO A 302 -9.68 -4.72 -15.17
N GLN A 303 -8.83 -3.86 -15.73
CA GLN A 303 -7.37 -3.94 -15.64
C GLN A 303 -6.84 -3.62 -14.22
N GLN A 304 -7.67 -3.09 -13.33
CA GLN A 304 -7.29 -2.70 -11.96
C GLN A 304 -7.74 -3.73 -10.91
N ARG A 305 -8.33 -4.84 -11.38
CA ARG A 305 -8.84 -5.89 -10.50
C ARG A 305 -7.72 -6.78 -9.99
N ASN A 306 -7.88 -7.22 -8.76
CA ASN A 306 -7.16 -8.31 -8.16
C ASN A 306 -7.66 -9.65 -8.73
N ILE A 307 -7.03 -10.71 -8.27
CA ILE A 307 -7.30 -12.10 -8.68
C ILE A 307 -8.74 -12.57 -8.38
N HIS A 308 -9.45 -11.85 -7.52
CA HIS A 308 -10.83 -12.13 -7.12
C HIS A 308 -11.85 -11.20 -7.78
N GLY A 309 -11.44 -10.43 -8.79
CA GLY A 309 -12.32 -9.54 -9.55
C GLY A 309 -12.68 -8.23 -8.86
N ARG A 310 -12.05 -7.91 -7.72
CA ARG A 310 -12.25 -6.65 -6.98
C ARG A 310 -11.08 -5.70 -7.20
N ILE A 311 -11.28 -4.41 -6.98
CA ILE A 311 -10.19 -3.45 -7.05
C ILE A 311 -9.18 -3.72 -5.94
N PHE A 312 -7.93 -3.63 -6.35
CA PHE A 312 -6.78 -3.99 -5.57
C PHE A 312 -6.47 -2.94 -4.49
N GLY A 313 -6.10 -3.36 -3.27
CA GLY A 313 -5.81 -2.44 -2.17
C GLY A 313 -4.60 -1.55 -2.50
N GLY A 314 -3.58 -2.14 -3.12
CA GLY A 314 -2.42 -1.45 -3.66
C GLY A 314 -2.76 -0.39 -4.70
N PHE A 315 -3.78 -0.62 -5.54
CA PHE A 315 -4.22 0.38 -6.52
C PHE A 315 -4.83 1.60 -5.83
N LEU A 316 -5.64 1.41 -4.77
CA LEU A 316 -6.18 2.51 -3.98
C LEU A 316 -5.06 3.31 -3.30
N MET A 317 -4.07 2.63 -2.72
CA MET A 317 -2.90 3.29 -2.10
C MET A 317 -2.09 4.09 -3.12
N HIS A 318 -1.84 3.53 -4.31
CA HIS A 318 -1.14 4.22 -5.38
C HIS A 318 -1.87 5.51 -5.80
N ARG A 319 -3.18 5.42 -6.09
CA ARG A 319 -3.96 6.59 -6.50
C ARG A 319 -4.08 7.64 -5.40
N ALA A 320 -4.26 7.20 -4.15
CA ALA A 320 -4.27 8.10 -3.01
C ALA A 320 -2.92 8.80 -2.85
N PHE A 321 -1.81 8.09 -3.02
CA PHE A 321 -0.46 8.66 -2.96
C PHE A 321 -0.22 9.70 -4.07
N GLU A 322 -0.58 9.41 -5.33
CA GLU A 322 -0.40 10.36 -6.45
C GLU A 322 -1.15 11.68 -6.19
N LEU A 323 -2.37 11.60 -5.65
CA LEU A 323 -3.16 12.77 -5.30
C LEU A 323 -2.57 13.50 -4.07
N ALA A 324 -2.11 12.76 -3.05
CA ALA A 324 -1.47 13.35 -1.88
C ALA A 324 -0.18 14.09 -2.24
N PHE A 325 0.67 13.48 -3.08
CA PHE A 325 1.89 14.10 -3.58
C PHE A 325 1.57 15.39 -4.34
N SER A 326 0.57 15.37 -5.23
CA SER A 326 0.13 16.55 -5.99
C SER A 326 -0.37 17.68 -5.07
N THR A 327 -1.06 17.31 -3.99
CA THR A 327 -1.55 18.24 -2.97
C THR A 327 -0.40 18.85 -2.18
N ALA A 328 0.55 18.04 -1.71
CA ALA A 328 1.77 18.51 -1.06
C ALA A 328 2.54 19.46 -1.96
N TYR A 329 2.69 19.10 -3.24
CA TYR A 329 3.47 19.89 -4.18
C TYR A 329 2.83 21.24 -4.47
N THR A 330 1.51 21.25 -4.73
CA THR A 330 0.73 22.48 -4.95
C THR A 330 0.76 23.38 -3.72
N PHE A 331 0.66 22.79 -2.53
CA PHE A 331 0.65 23.51 -1.26
C PHE A 331 2.02 24.09 -0.89
N ALA A 332 3.08 23.29 -0.96
CA ALA A 332 4.43 23.71 -0.59
C ALA A 332 5.08 24.62 -1.65
N GLY A 333 4.70 24.46 -2.92
CA GLY A 333 5.40 25.10 -4.04
C GLY A 333 6.86 24.67 -4.18
N LEU A 334 7.20 23.51 -3.60
CA LEU A 334 8.50 22.84 -3.63
C LEU A 334 8.27 21.34 -3.74
N VAL A 335 9.24 20.63 -4.33
CA VAL A 335 9.14 19.19 -4.55
C VAL A 335 9.01 18.47 -3.19
N PRO A 336 7.91 17.74 -2.95
CA PRO A 336 7.73 16.98 -1.73
C PRO A 336 8.65 15.76 -1.66
N CYS A 337 8.98 15.36 -0.44
CA CYS A 337 9.63 14.09 -0.13
C CYS A 337 8.69 13.28 0.77
N PHE A 338 8.40 12.04 0.39
CA PHE A 338 7.58 11.14 1.19
C PHE A 338 8.32 10.70 2.45
N LEU A 339 7.62 10.65 3.59
CA LEU A 339 8.17 10.14 4.85
C LEU A 339 7.43 8.91 5.33
N GLU A 340 6.09 8.98 5.36
CA GLU A 340 5.29 7.89 5.89
C GLU A 340 3.85 7.91 5.37
N VAL A 341 3.26 6.72 5.32
CA VAL A 341 1.81 6.54 5.24
C VAL A 341 1.37 5.83 6.51
N ASP A 342 0.31 6.35 7.12
CA ASP A 342 -0.20 5.83 8.37
C ASP A 342 -0.95 4.50 8.22
N HIS A 343 -1.39 3.94 9.34
CA HIS A 343 -2.23 2.74 9.33
C HIS A 343 -3.47 2.95 8.45
N VAL A 344 -3.74 2.03 7.53
CA VAL A 344 -4.87 2.07 6.60
C VAL A 344 -5.77 0.85 6.84
N ASP A 345 -7.06 1.09 7.07
CA ASP A 345 -8.07 0.04 7.12
C ASP A 345 -8.89 0.02 5.81
N PHE A 346 -8.97 -1.16 5.19
CA PHE A 346 -9.81 -1.43 4.01
C PHE A 346 -11.18 -1.93 4.46
N LEU A 347 -12.01 -0.98 4.88
CA LEU A 347 -13.31 -1.25 5.49
C LEU A 347 -14.32 -1.82 4.49
N ARG A 348 -14.29 -1.34 3.25
CA ARG A 348 -15.23 -1.73 2.20
C ARG A 348 -14.50 -2.19 0.94
N PRO A 349 -15.01 -3.24 0.27
CA PRO A 349 -14.51 -3.60 -1.05
C PRO A 349 -14.89 -2.53 -2.07
N VAL A 350 -14.01 -2.35 -3.06
CA VAL A 350 -14.26 -1.57 -4.27
C VAL A 350 -14.30 -2.55 -5.43
N ASP A 351 -15.33 -2.48 -6.27
CA ASP A 351 -15.54 -3.43 -7.36
C ASP A 351 -15.26 -2.78 -8.74
N VAL A 352 -15.02 -3.61 -9.75
CA VAL A 352 -14.91 -3.12 -11.13
C VAL A 352 -16.24 -2.49 -11.54
N GLY A 353 -16.17 -1.31 -12.16
CA GLY A 353 -17.32 -0.49 -12.52
C GLY A 353 -17.69 0.56 -11.47
N ASP A 354 -17.19 0.47 -10.24
CA ASP A 354 -17.45 1.50 -9.22
C ASP A 354 -16.87 2.86 -9.64
N PHE A 355 -17.63 3.94 -9.40
CA PHE A 355 -17.16 5.30 -9.60
C PHE A 355 -16.41 5.78 -8.35
N LEU A 356 -15.10 5.88 -8.46
CA LEU A 356 -14.18 6.18 -7.38
C LEU A 356 -13.75 7.64 -7.43
N ARG A 357 -13.97 8.37 -6.33
CA ARG A 357 -13.55 9.77 -6.17
C ARG A 357 -12.61 9.90 -4.98
N PHE A 358 -11.42 10.42 -5.21
CA PHE A 358 -10.45 10.75 -4.18
C PHE A 358 -10.50 12.26 -3.92
N LEU A 359 -10.68 12.63 -2.66
CA LEU A 359 -10.59 14.00 -2.18
C LEU A 359 -9.38 14.09 -1.26
N SER A 360 -8.56 15.10 -1.46
CA SER A 360 -7.36 15.32 -0.66
C SER A 360 -7.31 16.73 -0.10
N CYS A 361 -6.68 16.91 1.04
CA CYS A 361 -6.35 18.21 1.62
C CYS A 361 -5.16 18.11 2.57
N VAL A 362 -4.47 19.22 2.79
CA VAL A 362 -3.51 19.33 3.89
C VAL A 362 -4.31 19.49 5.18
N LEU A 363 -4.17 18.55 6.11
CA LEU A 363 -4.83 18.65 7.41
C LEU A 363 -4.15 19.69 8.29
N TYR A 364 -2.84 19.54 8.47
CA TYR A 364 -2.01 20.48 9.21
C TYR A 364 -0.56 20.36 8.77
N THR A 365 0.21 21.34 9.21
CA THR A 365 1.65 21.40 9.02
C THR A 365 2.35 21.53 10.36
N GLU A 366 3.56 21.00 10.45
CA GLU A 366 4.48 21.30 11.54
C GLU A 366 5.57 22.22 11.01
N VAL A 367 5.54 23.47 11.49
CA VAL A 367 6.43 24.53 11.04
C VAL A 367 7.77 24.40 11.77
N ASN A 368 8.54 23.37 11.41
CA ASN A 368 9.93 23.25 11.83
C ASN A 368 10.83 23.90 10.76
N PRO A 369 11.70 24.88 11.13
CA PRO A 369 12.59 25.56 10.21
C PRO A 369 13.52 24.64 9.43
N ASP A 370 13.86 23.46 9.95
CA ASP A 370 14.81 22.52 9.33
C ASP A 370 14.07 21.41 8.55
N HIS A 371 13.00 20.87 9.12
CA HIS A 371 12.24 19.76 8.55
C HIS A 371 10.72 19.99 8.66
N PRO A 372 10.13 20.84 7.78
CA PRO A 372 8.69 21.08 7.83
C PRO A 372 7.95 19.80 7.47
N LEU A 373 6.89 19.48 8.22
CA LEU A 373 6.03 18.33 7.94
C LEU A 373 4.69 18.80 7.40
N ILE A 374 4.19 18.06 6.41
CA ILE A 374 2.92 18.32 5.73
C ILE A 374 2.10 17.04 5.83
N THR A 375 1.08 17.04 6.68
CA THR A 375 0.18 15.91 6.86
C THR A 375 -1.03 16.07 5.96
N ILE A 376 -1.22 15.13 5.04
CA ILE A 376 -2.29 15.15 4.05
C ILE A 376 -3.26 14.01 4.33
N GLU A 377 -4.54 14.33 4.30
CA GLU A 377 -5.62 13.34 4.27
C GLU A 377 -6.05 13.13 2.82
N VAL A 378 -6.29 11.88 2.45
CA VAL A 378 -6.97 11.50 1.22
C VAL A 378 -8.14 10.58 1.54
N VAL A 379 -9.35 10.97 1.17
CA VAL A 379 -10.58 10.20 1.36
C VAL A 379 -11.03 9.64 0.01
N ALA A 380 -11.15 8.31 -0.07
CA ALA A 380 -11.68 7.62 -1.23
C ALA A 380 -13.17 7.34 -1.03
N HIS A 381 -13.99 7.88 -1.92
CA HIS A 381 -15.43 7.66 -1.98
C HIS A 381 -15.80 6.73 -3.14
N VAL A 382 -16.59 5.70 -2.86
CA VAL A 382 -17.26 4.89 -3.88
C VAL A 382 -18.67 5.43 -4.06
N THR A 383 -18.98 5.90 -5.26
CA THR A 383 -20.28 6.42 -5.65
C THR A 383 -20.95 5.45 -6.62
N ARG A 384 -22.24 5.15 -6.42
CA ARG A 384 -23.07 4.37 -7.34
C ARG A 384 -24.31 5.18 -7.71
N PRO A 385 -24.27 5.95 -8.81
CA PRO A 385 -25.34 6.87 -9.20
C PRO A 385 -26.70 6.18 -9.35
N GLU A 386 -26.74 4.98 -9.90
CA GLU A 386 -27.95 4.19 -10.13
C GLU A 386 -28.64 3.82 -8.81
N LEU A 387 -27.84 3.61 -7.76
CA LEU A 387 -28.30 3.30 -6.40
C LEU A 387 -28.45 4.55 -5.53
N ARG A 388 -28.09 5.73 -6.05
CA ARG A 388 -28.03 7.00 -5.32
C ARG A 388 -27.24 6.91 -4.01
N SER A 389 -26.16 6.13 -4.02
CA SER A 389 -25.30 5.94 -2.84
C SER A 389 -23.90 6.50 -3.06
N SER A 390 -23.30 7.01 -1.98
CA SER A 390 -21.93 7.50 -1.93
C SER A 390 -21.36 7.21 -0.56
N GLU A 391 -20.33 6.37 -0.49
CA GLU A 391 -19.79 5.84 0.75
C GLU A 391 -18.27 6.04 0.81
N VAL A 392 -17.74 6.39 1.97
CA VAL A 392 -16.29 6.37 2.20
C VAL A 392 -15.82 4.92 2.19
N SER A 393 -14.91 4.59 1.27
CA SER A 393 -14.27 3.28 1.23
C SER A 393 -13.04 3.24 2.12
N ASN A 394 -12.19 4.26 2.00
CA ASN A 394 -10.90 4.32 2.68
C ASN A 394 -10.52 5.77 2.97
N THR A 395 -9.76 5.96 4.05
CA THR A 395 -9.07 7.22 4.34
C THR A 395 -7.59 6.91 4.51
N PHE A 396 -6.74 7.70 3.87
CA PHE A 396 -5.29 7.60 3.91
C PHE A 396 -4.73 8.87 4.52
N TYR A 397 -3.70 8.72 5.35
CA TYR A 397 -2.93 9.86 5.85
C TYR A 397 -1.48 9.69 5.42
N PHE A 398 -0.96 10.69 4.71
CA PHE A 398 0.41 10.72 4.24
C PHE A 398 1.14 11.89 4.89
N THR A 399 2.37 11.67 5.32
CA THR A 399 3.24 12.74 5.81
C THR A 399 4.36 12.96 4.79
N PHE A 400 4.52 14.20 4.36
CA PHE A 400 5.58 14.64 3.48
C PHE A 400 6.46 15.70 4.17
N THR A 401 7.68 15.84 3.70
CA THR A 401 8.49 17.05 3.90
C THR A 401 8.83 17.67 2.55
N VAL A 402 9.66 18.71 2.51
CA VAL A 402 10.18 19.29 1.27
C VAL A 402 11.63 18.87 1.06
N ARG A 403 12.05 18.70 -0.19
CA ARG A 403 13.45 18.33 -0.48
C ARG A 403 14.44 19.41 0.01
N PRO A 404 15.54 19.02 0.67
CA PRO A 404 16.55 19.96 1.15
C PRO A 404 17.14 20.85 0.04
N GLU A 405 17.38 20.29 -1.15
CA GLU A 405 17.94 21.03 -2.30
C GLU A 405 16.96 22.08 -2.82
N ALA A 406 15.68 21.70 -2.94
CA ALA A 406 14.62 22.61 -3.35
C ALA A 406 14.43 23.74 -2.34
N LYS A 407 14.56 23.44 -1.04
CA LYS A 407 14.51 24.41 0.04
C LYS A 407 15.73 25.33 0.05
N ALA A 408 16.94 24.81 -0.19
CA ALA A 408 18.17 25.58 -0.23
C ALA A 408 18.18 26.62 -1.37
N MET A 409 17.51 26.34 -2.49
CA MET A 409 17.34 27.31 -3.57
C MET A 409 16.41 28.49 -3.21
N LYS A 410 15.58 28.35 -2.18
CA LYS A 410 14.58 29.34 -1.78
C LYS A 410 14.89 29.86 -0.37
N ASN A 411 15.82 30.80 -0.29
CA ASN A 411 16.18 31.48 0.95
C ASN A 411 14.93 31.99 1.68
N GLY A 412 14.77 31.60 2.95
CA GLY A 412 13.62 32.01 3.78
C GLY A 412 12.32 31.25 3.48
N PHE A 413 12.38 30.08 2.83
CA PHE A 413 11.20 29.22 2.67
C PHE A 413 10.58 28.88 4.02
N ARG A 414 9.31 29.26 4.19
CA ARG A 414 8.46 28.89 5.32
C ARG A 414 7.23 28.18 4.79
N ILE A 415 6.93 27.00 5.34
CA ILE A 415 5.68 26.31 5.03
C ILE A 415 4.52 27.08 5.68
N ARG A 416 3.41 27.22 4.94
CA ARG A 416 2.22 27.87 5.48
C ARG A 416 1.58 27.02 6.56
N ASN A 417 1.00 27.66 7.58
CA ASN A 417 0.15 26.98 8.54
C ASN A 417 -1.23 26.72 7.93
N VAL A 418 -1.87 25.62 8.32
CA VAL A 418 -3.23 25.28 7.87
C VAL A 418 -4.20 25.46 9.00
N VAL A 419 -5.28 26.18 8.72
CA VAL A 419 -6.33 26.52 9.69
C VAL A 419 -7.69 25.98 9.26
N PRO A 420 -8.51 25.48 10.20
CA PRO A 420 -9.84 24.98 9.88
C PRO A 420 -10.85 26.12 9.71
N ALA A 421 -11.79 25.97 8.77
CA ALA A 421 -12.93 26.88 8.62
C ALA A 421 -14.14 26.47 9.47
N THR A 422 -14.26 25.16 9.78
CA THR A 422 -15.41 24.60 10.51
C THR A 422 -14.97 23.75 11.71
N GLU A 423 -15.91 23.48 12.61
CA GLU A 423 -15.67 22.64 13.79
C GLU A 423 -15.28 21.21 13.39
N GLU A 424 -15.87 20.67 12.32
CA GLU A 424 -15.54 19.35 11.79
C GLU A 424 -14.10 19.29 11.28
N GLU A 425 -13.64 20.33 10.58
CA GLU A 425 -12.25 20.44 10.14
C GLU A 425 -11.29 20.53 11.34
N ALA A 426 -11.63 21.35 12.33
CA ALA A 426 -10.82 21.49 13.54
C ALA A 426 -10.72 20.18 14.33
N ARG A 427 -11.83 19.44 14.44
CA ARG A 427 -11.87 18.11 15.08
C ARG A 427 -10.96 17.12 14.35
N ARG A 428 -11.06 17.04 13.01
CA ARG A 428 -10.20 16.17 12.21
C ARG A 428 -8.71 16.44 12.42
N ILE A 429 -8.33 17.72 12.51
CA ILE A 429 -6.95 18.12 12.79
C ILE A 429 -6.50 17.60 14.16
N LEU A 430 -7.32 17.80 15.20
CA LEU A 430 -6.98 17.39 16.56
C LEU A 430 -6.91 15.87 16.71
N GLU A 431 -7.94 15.15 16.23
CA GLU A 431 -7.96 13.69 16.22
C GLU A 431 -6.69 13.12 15.57
N ARG A 432 -6.25 13.74 14.47
CA ARG A 432 -5.05 13.32 13.77
C ARG A 432 -3.76 13.62 14.54
N LYS A 433 -3.62 14.83 15.10
CA LYS A 433 -2.46 15.20 15.94
C LYS A 433 -2.33 14.29 17.15
N ASP A 434 -3.45 13.98 17.81
CA ASP A 434 -3.45 13.13 18.99
C ASP A 434 -3.16 11.66 18.62
N ALA A 435 -3.65 11.18 17.48
CA ALA A 435 -3.28 9.86 16.95
C ALA A 435 -1.77 9.74 16.68
N GLN A 436 -1.14 10.77 16.09
CA GLN A 436 0.31 10.79 15.90
C GLN A 436 1.09 10.84 17.22
N ALA A 437 0.64 11.63 18.20
CA ALA A 437 1.27 11.71 19.51
C ALA A 437 1.29 10.35 20.23
N LEU A 438 0.19 9.61 20.18
CA LEU A 438 0.09 8.25 20.74
C LEU A 438 1.05 7.27 20.05
N LEU A 439 1.22 7.39 18.73
CA LEU A 439 2.17 6.55 17.98
C LEU A 439 3.63 6.90 18.32
N SER A 440 3.96 8.17 18.54
CA SER A 440 5.32 8.61 18.89
C SER A 440 5.75 8.18 20.30
N THR A 441 4.84 8.26 21.28
CA THR A 441 5.10 7.85 22.68
C THR A 441 5.25 6.35 22.84
N ALA A 442 4.57 5.55 22.01
CA ALA A 442 4.72 4.09 21.97
C ALA A 442 6.09 3.62 21.41
N VAL A 443 6.81 4.48 20.68
CA VAL A 443 8.14 4.18 20.13
C VAL A 443 9.25 4.53 21.13
N VAL A 444 9.08 5.57 21.95
CA VAL A 444 10.08 6.01 22.96
C VAL A 444 10.08 5.15 24.22
N SER A 445 9.01 4.38 24.46
CA SER A 445 8.87 3.49 25.62
C SER A 445 9.33 2.05 25.36
N LYS A 446 10.12 1.82 24.30
CA LYS A 446 10.75 0.53 23.99
C LYS A 446 12.27 0.61 23.99
#